data_AF-A0A7Y1TAU0-F1
#
_entry.id   AF-A0A7Y1TAU0-F1
#
_cell.length_a   1.000
_cell.length_b   1.000
_cell.length_c   1.000
_cell.angle_alpha   90.00
_cell.angle_beta   90.00
_cell.angle_gamma   90.00
#
_symmetry.space_group_name_H-M   'P 1'
#
loop_
_entity.id
_entity.type
_entity.pdbx_description
1 polymer ?
#
loop_
_entity_poly.entity_id
_entity_poly.type
_entity_poly.pdbx_seq_one_letter_code
_entity_poly.pdbx_strand_id
1 'polypeptide(L)'
;MTAAGLYLGFDYGARQIGVAVGQSATGSARPLCILPAREGQPDWTQLAALLQEWQPQALVVGLPLHMDGSEGESAARARKFAARLHGRFG
;
A
#
# COMPACT_ATOMS: atom_id res chain seq x y z
N MET A 1 22.53 10.13 3.29
CA MET A 1 21.27 10.41 4.01
C MET A 1 20.18 10.57 2.97
N THR A 2 19.20 9.68 2.93
CA THR A 2 18.02 9.88 2.07
C THR A 2 17.27 11.11 2.56
N ALA A 3 16.84 11.99 1.65
CA ALA A 3 16.04 13.15 2.01
C ALA A 3 14.76 12.70 2.75
N ALA A 4 14.34 13.48 3.75
CA ALA A 4 13.06 13.26 4.44
C ALA A 4 11.92 13.11 3.41
N GLY A 5 11.12 12.06 3.56
CA GLY A 5 10.16 11.63 2.56
C GLY A 5 8.90 11.05 3.14
N LEU A 6 7.82 11.15 2.38
CA LEU A 6 6.56 10.48 2.68
C LEU A 6 6.50 9.13 1.98
N TYR A 7 5.82 8.19 2.62
CA TYR A 7 5.56 6.85 2.12
C TYR A 7 4.09 6.53 2.31
N LEU A 8 3.48 5.84 1.36
CA LEU A 8 2.16 5.26 1.57
C LEU A 8 2.27 3.77 1.81
N GLY A 9 1.72 3.31 2.93
CA GLY A 9 1.58 1.90 3.29
C GLY A 9 0.19 1.40 2.95
N PHE A 10 0.11 0.20 2.36
CA PHE A 10 -1.13 -0.47 2.00
C PHE A 10 -1.23 -1.82 2.71
N ASP A 11 -2.29 -2.00 3.50
CA ASP A 11 -2.71 -3.28 4.04
C ASP A 11 -3.74 -3.90 3.09
N TYR A 12 -3.32 -4.90 2.33
CA TYR A 12 -4.12 -5.47 1.25
C TYR A 12 -5.19 -6.43 1.78
N GLY A 13 -6.45 -6.13 1.45
CA GLY A 13 -7.58 -7.03 1.67
C GLY A 13 -8.50 -7.11 0.45
N ALA A 14 -9.17 -8.26 0.29
CA ALA A 14 -10.04 -8.50 -0.86
C ALA A 14 -11.28 -7.59 -0.91
N ARG A 15 -11.70 -7.05 0.24
CA ARG A 15 -12.87 -6.16 0.39
C ARG A 15 -12.52 -4.73 0.77
N GLN A 16 -11.40 -4.54 1.44
CA GLN A 16 -10.94 -3.27 1.96
C GLN A 16 -9.42 -3.26 1.93
N ILE A 17 -8.84 -2.12 1.56
CA ILE A 17 -7.40 -1.89 1.61
C ILE A 17 -7.17 -0.73 2.56
N GLY A 18 -6.49 -1.00 3.68
CA GLY A 18 -6.09 0.06 4.61
C GLY A 18 -4.96 0.87 4.01
N VAL A 19 -5.01 2.19 4.15
CA VAL A 19 -3.96 3.11 3.70
C VAL A 19 -3.43 3.89 4.89
N ALA A 20 -2.11 3.95 5.03
CA ALA A 20 -1.41 4.75 6.03
C ALA A 20 -0.36 5.64 5.35
N VAL A 21 -0.09 6.79 5.95
CA VAL A 21 1.03 7.65 5.55
C VAL A 21 2.12 7.59 6.62
N GLY A 22 3.36 7.37 6.19
CA GLY A 22 4.56 7.38 7.02
C GLY A 22 5.52 8.48 6.59
N GLN A 23 6.26 9.05 7.53
CA GLN A 23 7.27 10.07 7.26
C GLN A 23 8.61 9.71 7.88
N SER A 24 9.68 9.69 7.09
CA SER A 24 11.01 9.30 7.57
C SER A 24 11.65 10.33 8.49
N ALA A 25 11.25 11.61 8.42
CA ALA A 25 11.79 12.67 9.26
C ALA A 25 11.56 12.43 10.76
N THR A 26 10.39 11.89 11.12
CA THR A 26 10.01 11.64 12.53
C THR A 26 9.89 10.15 12.85
N GLY A 27 10.00 9.27 11.85
CA GLY A 27 9.82 7.83 12.02
C GLY A 27 8.40 7.44 12.43
N SER A 28 7.40 8.30 12.19
CA SER A 28 6.01 8.04 12.57
C SER A 28 5.14 7.70 11.36
N ALA A 29 4.05 7.00 11.62
CA ALA A 29 3.00 6.72 10.65
C ALA A 29 1.62 6.90 11.31
N ARG A 30 0.62 7.20 10.48
CA ARG A 30 -0.78 7.29 10.92
C ARG A 30 -1.72 6.72 9.86
N PRO A 31 -2.91 6.21 10.26
CA PRO A 31 -3.93 5.82 9.30
C PRO A 31 -4.35 7.04 8.47
N LEU A 32 -4.62 6.81 7.18
CA LEU A 32 -5.07 7.83 6.24
C LEU A 32 -6.53 7.59 5.84
N CYS A 33 -6.83 6.41 5.29
CA CYS A 33 -8.19 6.03 4.90
C CYS A 33 -8.29 4.51 4.66
N ILE A 34 -9.50 4.05 4.32
CA ILE A 34 -9.75 2.71 3.81
C ILE A 34 -10.29 2.85 2.39
N LEU A 35 -9.66 2.19 1.43
CA LEU A 35 -10.17 2.05 0.07
C LEU A 35 -11.05 0.80 -0.01
N PRO A 36 -12.35 0.92 -0.34
CA PRO A 36 -13.16 -0.23 -0.66
C PRO A 36 -12.57 -0.98 -1.85
N ALA A 37 -12.55 -2.31 -1.78
CA ALA A 37 -12.03 -3.17 -2.83
C ALA A 37 -13.09 -4.21 -3.23
N ARG A 38 -13.08 -4.59 -4.51
CA ARG A 38 -13.84 -5.72 -5.02
C ARG A 38 -12.85 -6.74 -5.57
N GLU A 39 -12.78 -7.90 -4.93
CA GLU A 39 -11.79 -8.94 -5.25
C GLU A 39 -10.35 -8.39 -5.24
N GLY A 40 -10.05 -7.52 -4.27
CA GLY A 40 -8.74 -6.90 -4.11
C GLY A 40 -8.42 -5.81 -5.13
N GLN A 41 -9.41 -5.32 -5.86
CA GLN A 41 -9.26 -4.17 -6.76
C GLN A 41 -9.92 -2.94 -6.12
N PRO A 42 -9.13 -1.93 -5.72
CA PRO A 42 -9.69 -0.66 -5.28
C PRO A 42 -10.17 0.17 -6.47
N ASP A 43 -10.86 1.28 -6.17
CA ASP A 43 -11.02 2.37 -7.13
C ASP A 43 -9.66 3.03 -7.41
N TRP A 44 -9.15 2.82 -8.62
CA TRP A 44 -7.85 3.36 -9.05
C TRP A 44 -7.84 4.89 -9.15
N THR A 45 -8.99 5.53 -9.35
CA THR A 45 -9.09 6.99 -9.41
C THR A 45 -8.86 7.59 -8.03
N GLN A 46 -9.46 7.00 -7.00
CA GLN A 46 -9.24 7.43 -5.61
C GLN A 46 -7.79 7.21 -5.19
N LEU A 47 -7.20 6.07 -5.57
CA LEU A 47 -5.80 5.80 -5.27
C LEU A 47 -4.87 6.80 -5.99
N ALA A 48 -5.11 7.09 -7.27
CA ALA A 48 -4.34 8.09 -8.01
C ALA A 48 -4.43 9.48 -7.37
N ALA A 49 -5.61 9.88 -6.87
CA ALA A 49 -5.78 11.13 -6.14
C ALA A 49 -4.93 11.17 -4.86
N LEU A 50 -4.87 10.07 -4.09
CA LEU A 50 -4.00 9.97 -2.92
C LEU A 50 -2.52 10.11 -3.29
N LEU A 51 -2.07 9.51 -4.41
CA LEU A 51 -0.69 9.66 -4.87
C LEU A 51 -0.38 11.11 -5.26
N GLN A 52 -1.32 11.79 -5.93
CA GLN A 52 -1.16 13.19 -6.31
C GLN A 52 -1.13 14.13 -5.10
N GLU A 53 -1.96 13.86 -4.09
CA GLU A 53 -2.03 14.65 -2.85
C GLU A 53 -0.77 14.47 -2.00
N TRP A 54 -0.35 13.22 -1.79
CA TRP A 54 0.69 12.89 -0.82
C TRP A 54 2.11 12.81 -1.40
N GLN A 55 2.25 12.70 -2.73
CA GLN A 55 3.54 12.64 -3.44
C GLN A 55 4.57 11.72 -2.75
N PRO A 56 4.21 10.45 -2.44
CA PRO A 56 5.10 9.58 -1.69
C PRO A 56 6.34 9.20 -2.51
N GLN A 57 7.49 9.08 -1.85
CA GLN A 57 8.73 8.60 -2.46
C GLN A 57 8.68 7.12 -2.83
N ALA A 58 7.92 6.33 -2.08
CA ALA A 58 7.68 4.92 -2.39
C ALA A 58 6.34 4.44 -1.82
N LEU A 59 5.84 3.36 -2.42
CA LEU A 59 4.65 2.64 -1.98
C LEU A 59 5.08 1.34 -1.32
N VAL A 60 4.50 1.03 -0.16
CA VAL A 60 4.80 -0.16 0.62
C VAL A 60 3.54 -1.01 0.73
N VAL A 61 3.60 -2.28 0.35
CA VAL A 61 2.48 -3.22 0.48
C VAL A 61 2.85 -4.29 1.50
N GLY A 62 1.98 -4.52 2.48
CA GLY A 62 2.16 -5.62 3.43
C GLY A 62 2.17 -6.98 2.74
N LEU A 63 3.14 -7.83 3.08
CA LEU A 63 3.22 -9.21 2.62
C LEU A 63 2.77 -10.14 3.76
N PRO A 64 1.52 -10.66 3.73
CA PRO A 64 1.05 -11.54 4.79
C PRO A 64 1.72 -12.92 4.66
N LEU A 65 2.34 -13.37 5.74
CA LEU A 65 2.98 -14.69 5.85
C LEU A 65 2.23 -15.54 6.89
N HIS A 66 2.34 -16.86 6.76
CA HIS A 66 1.96 -17.79 7.81
C HIS A 66 2.90 -17.63 9.03
N MET A 67 2.52 -18.20 10.18
CA MET A 67 3.32 -18.09 11.42
C MET A 67 4.71 -18.73 11.29
N ASP A 68 4.88 -19.70 10.38
CA ASP A 68 6.16 -20.34 10.07
C ASP A 68 6.98 -19.56 9.01
N GLY A 69 6.49 -18.40 8.57
CA GLY A 69 7.12 -17.56 7.54
C GLY A 69 6.83 -17.98 6.10
N SER A 70 6.08 -19.07 5.87
CA SER A 70 5.71 -19.50 4.52
C SER A 70 4.68 -18.55 3.87
N GLU A 71 4.64 -18.53 2.54
CA GLU A 71 3.68 -17.76 1.76
C GLU A 71 2.42 -18.57 1.45
N GLY A 72 1.24 -17.96 1.62
CA GLY A 72 -0.05 -18.51 1.18
C GLY A 72 -0.67 -17.72 0.03
N GLU A 73 -1.92 -18.02 -0.33
CA GLU A 73 -2.64 -17.32 -1.40
C GLU A 73 -2.73 -15.79 -1.18
N SER A 74 -2.88 -15.35 0.06
CA SER A 74 -2.95 -13.93 0.41
C SER A 74 -1.65 -13.19 0.04
N ALA A 75 -0.49 -13.84 0.20
CA ALA A 75 0.80 -13.29 -0.19
C ALA A 75 0.87 -13.09 -1.71
N ALA A 76 0.47 -14.11 -2.48
CA ALA A 76 0.43 -14.04 -3.94
C ALA A 76 -0.51 -12.91 -4.43
N ARG A 77 -1.67 -12.73 -3.76
CA ARG A 77 -2.61 -11.65 -4.08
C ARG A 77 -2.04 -10.26 -3.73
N ALA A 78 -1.38 -10.12 -2.58
CA ALA A 78 -0.70 -8.87 -2.20
C ALA A 78 0.43 -8.50 -3.18
N ARG A 79 1.24 -9.48 -3.61
CA ARG A 79 2.26 -9.28 -4.66
C ARG A 79 1.64 -8.85 -5.98
N LYS A 80 0.51 -9.45 -6.39
CA LYS A 80 -0.23 -9.04 -7.60
C LYS A 80 -0.76 -7.61 -7.48
N PHE A 81 -1.23 -7.20 -6.30
CA PHE A 81 -1.63 -5.82 -6.03
C PHE A 81 -0.44 -4.86 -6.13
N ALA A 82 0.71 -5.19 -5.53
CA ALA A 82 1.94 -4.41 -5.64
C ALA A 82 2.41 -4.26 -7.09
N ALA A 83 2.38 -5.34 -7.89
CA ALA A 83 2.70 -5.29 -9.31
C ALA A 83 1.72 -4.40 -10.11
N ARG A 84 0.43 -4.42 -9.76
CA ARG A 84 -0.58 -3.54 -10.38
C ARG A 84 -0.38 -2.07 -10.01
N LEU A 85 0.04 -1.77 -8.78
CA LEU A 85 0.44 -0.42 -8.36
C LEU A 85 1.63 0.06 -9.18
N HIS A 86 2.69 -0.74 -9.23
CA HIS A 86 3.90 -0.41 -9.98
C HIS A 86 3.58 -0.16 -11.46
N GLY A 87 2.92 -1.10 -12.14
CA GLY A 87 2.59 -0.93 -13.56
C GLY A 87 1.59 0.18 -13.90
N ARG A 88 0.97 0.83 -12.89
CA ARG A 88 0.08 1.99 -13.10
C ARG A 88 0.74 3.33 -12.78
N PHE A 89 1.66 3.36 -11.82
CA PHE A 89 2.10 4.60 -11.18
C PHE A 89 3.62 4.74 -11.00
N GLY A 90 4.42 3.77 -11.46
CA GLY A 90 5.88 3.82 -11.46
C GLY A 90 6.47 3.14 -12.68
#